data_AF-A0A946J5I9-F1
#
_entry.id   AF-A0A946J5I9-F1
#
_cell.length_a   1.000
_cell.length_b   1.000
_cell.length_c   1.000
_cell.angle_alpha   90.00
_cell.angle_beta   90.00
_cell.angle_gamma   90.00
#
_symmetry.space_group_name_H-M   'P 1'
#
loop_
_entity.id
_entity.type
_entity.pdbx_description
1 polymer ?
#
loop_
_entity_poly.entity_id
_entity_poly.type
_entity_poly.pdbx_seq_one_letter_code
_entity_poly.pdbx_strand_id
1 'polypeptide(L)'
;MEFKNLNRDIIKRATKEINEKTDLYIEFAFKKIGRSISDIKIYIKLKKDTNIIKEKIEDDLHIKYFTLLQNTFLLSPNQAEKVIDKYQDVNNLDKILE
;
A
#
# COMPACT_ATOMS: atom_id res chain seq x y z
N MET A 1 -28.70 13.87 22.64
CA MET A 1 -27.36 14.47 22.90
C MET A 1 -26.24 13.42 22.80
N GLU A 2 -26.54 12.17 23.15
CA GLU A 2 -25.58 11.06 23.27
C GLU A 2 -24.86 10.66 21.97
N PHE A 3 -25.57 10.50 20.85
CA PHE A 3 -24.94 10.08 19.58
C PHE A 3 -23.91 11.09 19.05
N LYS A 4 -24.12 12.40 19.28
CA LYS A 4 -23.19 13.45 18.84
C LYS A 4 -21.84 13.31 19.54
N ASN A 5 -21.84 12.97 20.82
CA ASN A 5 -20.63 12.75 21.61
C ASN A 5 -19.96 11.44 21.19
N LEU A 6 -20.74 10.35 21.04
CA LEU A 6 -20.23 9.06 20.53
C LEU A 6 -19.54 9.24 19.16
N ASN A 7 -20.17 9.94 18.22
CA ASN A 7 -19.62 10.13 16.89
C ASN A 7 -18.35 10.99 16.91
N ARG A 8 -18.32 12.06 17.72
CA ARG A 8 -17.17 12.98 17.79
C ARG A 8 -15.99 12.37 18.52
N ASP A 9 -16.23 11.81 19.70
CA ASP A 9 -15.17 11.48 20.66
C ASP A 9 -14.65 10.06 20.46
N ILE A 10 -15.49 9.16 19.91
CA ILE A 10 -15.14 7.75 19.72
C ILE A 10 -15.03 7.43 18.24
N ILE A 11 -16.11 7.53 17.47
CA ILE A 11 -16.13 7.00 16.08
C ILE A 11 -15.11 7.73 15.21
N LYS A 12 -15.15 9.06 15.16
CA LYS A 12 -14.20 9.83 14.34
C LYS A 12 -12.74 9.63 14.74
N ARG A 13 -12.45 9.53 16.05
CA ARG A 13 -11.09 9.33 16.54
C ARG A 13 -10.59 7.92 16.18
N ALA A 14 -11.39 6.90 16.45
CA ALA A 14 -11.05 5.51 16.11
C ALA A 14 -10.90 5.31 14.59
N THR A 15 -11.81 5.86 13.77
CA THR A 15 -11.69 5.80 12.31
C THR A 15 -10.39 6.44 11.84
N LYS A 16 -10.03 7.62 12.35
CA LYS A 16 -8.79 8.30 12.00
C LYS A 16 -7.58 7.46 12.39
N GLU A 17 -7.53 6.98 13.62
CA GLU A 17 -6.39 6.23 14.12
C GLU A 17 -6.18 4.91 13.36
N ILE A 18 -7.25 4.16 13.10
CA ILE A 18 -7.17 2.91 12.33
C ILE A 18 -6.77 3.21 10.88
N ASN A 19 -7.41 4.19 10.25
CA ASN A 19 -7.10 4.54 8.86
C ASN A 19 -5.73 5.22 8.69
N GLU A 20 -5.04 5.64 9.74
CA GLU A 20 -3.68 6.20 9.64
C GLU A 20 -2.60 5.19 10.06
N LYS A 21 -2.86 4.40 11.11
CA LYS A 21 -1.83 3.58 11.76
C LYS A 21 -1.88 2.09 11.43
N THR A 22 -2.93 1.61 10.75
CA THR A 22 -3.04 0.19 10.39
C THR A 22 -3.17 0.02 8.88
N ASP A 23 -2.99 -1.21 8.43
CA ASP A 23 -3.28 -1.70 7.08
C ASP A 23 -4.80 -1.83 6.81
N LEU A 24 -5.67 -1.39 7.72
CA LEU A 24 -7.11 -1.45 7.54
C LEU A 24 -7.67 -0.09 7.14
N TYR A 25 -8.67 -0.12 6.26
CA TYR A 25 -9.56 0.98 5.96
C TYR A 25 -10.94 0.68 6.55
N ILE A 26 -11.40 1.56 7.44
CA ILE A 26 -12.68 1.47 8.10
C ILE A 26 -13.53 2.70 7.76
N GLU A 27 -14.82 2.46 7.51
CA GLU A 27 -15.82 3.49 7.28
C GLU A 27 -17.12 3.17 8.02
N PHE A 28 -17.76 4.19 8.59
CA PHE A 28 -19.02 4.05 9.33
C PHE A 28 -20.15 4.74 8.57
N ALA A 29 -21.24 4.03 8.33
CA ALA A 29 -22.47 4.59 7.77
C ALA A 29 -23.61 4.48 8.78
N PHE A 30 -24.33 5.58 8.98
CA PHE A 30 -25.41 5.67 9.98
C PHE A 30 -26.78 5.67 9.30
N LYS A 31 -27.63 4.71 9.64
CA LYS A 31 -29.02 4.69 9.20
C LYS A 31 -29.88 5.49 10.18
N LYS A 32 -30.67 6.42 9.65
CA LYS A 32 -31.59 7.25 10.44
C LYS A 32 -33.01 6.74 10.29
N ILE A 33 -33.75 6.77 11.40
CA ILE A 33 -35.21 6.64 11.42
C ILE A 33 -35.75 7.90 12.10
N GLY A 34 -36.40 8.76 11.31
CA GLY A 34 -36.81 10.09 11.75
C GLY A 34 -35.62 10.96 12.17
N ARG A 35 -35.63 11.45 13.42
CA ARG A 35 -34.55 12.28 14.00
C ARG A 35 -33.48 11.47 14.75
N SER A 36 -33.66 10.16 14.86
CA SER A 36 -32.78 9.26 15.60
C SER A 36 -31.96 8.39 14.67
N ILE A 37 -30.81 7.93 15.15
CA ILE A 37 -29.99 6.93 14.46
C ILE A 37 -30.47 5.57 14.96
N SER A 38 -30.84 4.68 14.03
CA SER A 38 -31.31 3.33 14.34
C SER A 38 -30.18 2.32 14.28
N ASP A 39 -29.34 2.40 13.23
CA ASP A 39 -28.34 1.40 12.93
C ASP A 39 -27.02 2.05 12.54
N ILE A 40 -25.93 1.33 12.84
CA ILE A 40 -24.57 1.68 12.44
C ILE A 40 -24.04 0.52 11.59
N LYS A 41 -23.69 0.80 10.34
CA LYS A 41 -22.98 -0.12 9.47
C LYS A 41 -21.50 0.21 9.49
N ILE A 42 -20.67 -0.80 9.65
CA ILE A 42 -19.22 -0.67 9.66
C ILE A 42 -18.69 -1.43 8.45
N TYR A 43 -17.94 -0.73 7.61
CA TYR A 43 -17.27 -1.30 6.46
C TYR A 43 -15.78 -1.39 6.77
N ILE A 44 -15.21 -2.57 6.58
CA ILE A 44 -13.79 -2.84 6.85
C ILE A 44 -13.20 -3.45 5.58
N LYS A 45 -12.06 -2.91 5.15
CA LYS A 45 -11.29 -3.42 4.02
C LYS A 45 -9.81 -3.41 4.39
N LEU A 46 -9.05 -4.37 3.89
CA LEU A 46 -7.59 -4.26 3.91
C LEU A 46 -7.18 -3.18 2.90
N LYS A 47 -6.35 -2.22 3.32
CA LYS A 47 -5.62 -1.36 2.41
C LYS A 47 -4.70 -2.28 1.62
N LYS A 48 -4.82 -2.25 0.29
CA LYS A 48 -3.83 -2.91 -0.54
C LYS A 48 -2.52 -2.20 -0.28
N ASP A 49 -1.62 -2.88 0.40
CA ASP A 49 -0.29 -2.37 0.69
C ASP A 49 0.47 -2.31 -0.64
N THR A 50 0.44 -1.15 -1.29
CA THR A 50 1.15 -0.94 -2.54
C THR A 50 2.65 -1.11 -2.36
N ASN A 51 3.16 -0.98 -1.14
CA ASN A 51 4.58 -1.18 -0.83
C ASN A 51 4.96 -2.66 -0.83
N ILE A 52 4.15 -3.54 -0.21
CA ILE A 52 4.39 -5.00 -0.26
C ILE A 52 4.29 -5.52 -1.71
N ILE A 53 3.35 -4.97 -2.49
CA ILE A 53 3.23 -5.33 -3.91
C ILE A 53 4.44 -4.82 -4.71
N LYS A 54 4.94 -3.61 -4.43
CA LYS A 54 6.14 -3.07 -5.09
C LYS A 54 7.39 -3.88 -4.78
N GLU A 55 7.67 -4.16 -3.50
CA GLU A 55 8.83 -4.96 -3.08
C GLU A 55 8.81 -6.34 -3.75
N LYS A 56 7.64 -6.99 -3.77
CA LYS A 56 7.50 -8.30 -4.42
C LYS A 56 7.68 -8.25 -5.94
N ILE A 57 7.21 -7.19 -6.60
CA ILE A 57 7.40 -6.99 -8.04
C ILE A 57 8.87 -6.69 -8.36
N GLU A 58 9.54 -5.89 -7.52
CA GLU A 58 10.97 -5.57 -7.65
C GLU A 58 11.84 -6.82 -7.50
N ASP A 59 11.54 -7.67 -6.52
CA ASP A 59 12.21 -8.97 -6.32
C ASP A 59 12.01 -9.91 -7.53
N ASP A 60 10.78 -10.04 -8.03
CA ASP A 60 10.47 -10.89 -9.18
C ASP A 60 11.16 -10.39 -10.46
N LEU A 61 11.24 -9.06 -10.65
CA LEU A 61 11.96 -8.44 -11.77
C LEU A 61 13.47 -8.65 -11.65
N HIS A 62 14.03 -8.50 -10.45
CA HIS A 62 15.45 -8.72 -10.19
C HIS A 62 15.85 -10.15 -10.54
N ILE A 63 15.10 -11.15 -10.05
CA ILE A 63 15.33 -12.58 -10.36
C ILE A 63 15.28 -12.82 -11.87
N LYS A 64 14.29 -12.25 -12.56
CA LYS A 64 14.13 -12.41 -14.02
C LYS A 64 15.32 -11.85 -14.79
N TYR A 65 15.75 -10.62 -14.48
CA TYR A 65 16.87 -9.99 -15.19
C TYR A 65 18.20 -10.66 -14.87
N PHE A 66 18.42 -11.04 -13.62
CA PHE A 66 19.61 -11.78 -13.21
C PHE A 66 19.73 -13.10 -13.97
N THR A 67 18.62 -13.87 -14.04
CA THR A 67 18.56 -15.13 -14.77
C THR A 67 18.80 -14.95 -16.28
N LEU A 68 18.25 -13.88 -16.88
CA LEU A 68 18.48 -13.56 -18.29
C LEU A 68 19.96 -13.27 -18.58
N LEU A 69 20.60 -12.47 -17.71
CA LEU A 69 22.01 -12.10 -17.83
C LEU A 69 22.93 -13.32 -17.72
N GLN A 70 22.62 -14.25 -16.83
CA GLN A 70 23.38 -15.49 -16.70
C GLN A 70 23.14 -16.46 -17.86
N ASN A 71 21.89 -16.66 -18.29
CA ASN A 71 21.57 -17.72 -19.26
C ASN A 71 21.77 -17.30 -20.72
N THR A 72 21.51 -16.04 -21.06
CA THR A 72 21.61 -15.54 -22.44
C THR A 72 22.96 -14.92 -22.73
N PHE A 73 23.50 -14.17 -21.76
CA PHE A 73 24.77 -13.44 -21.93
C PHE A 73 25.94 -14.13 -21.24
N LEU A 74 25.71 -15.27 -20.57
CA LEU A 74 26.73 -16.09 -19.91
C LEU A 74 27.58 -15.29 -18.91
N LEU A 75 26.99 -14.26 -18.30
CA LEU A 75 27.66 -13.45 -17.30
C LEU A 75 27.84 -14.24 -16.01
N SER A 76 29.01 -14.10 -15.39
CA SER A 76 29.19 -14.59 -14.02
C SER A 76 28.26 -13.84 -13.06
N PRO A 77 27.86 -14.45 -11.93
CA PRO A 77 26.99 -13.80 -10.93
C PRO A 77 27.43 -12.37 -10.59
N ASN A 78 28.71 -12.17 -10.30
CA ASN A 78 29.29 -10.86 -9.97
C ASN A 78 29.19 -9.83 -11.10
N GLN A 79 29.17 -10.26 -12.36
CA GLN A 79 28.99 -9.36 -13.50
C GLN A 79 27.52 -9.03 -13.73
N ALA A 80 26.63 -10.00 -13.56
CA ALA A 80 25.19 -9.78 -13.64
C ALA A 80 24.72 -8.79 -12.56
N GLU A 81 25.19 -8.93 -11.32
CA GLU A 81 24.90 -8.00 -10.22
C GLU A 81 25.32 -6.56 -10.58
N LYS A 82 26.57 -6.39 -11.03
CA LYS A 82 27.11 -5.07 -11.43
C LYS A 82 26.31 -4.41 -12.55
N VAL A 83 25.76 -5.19 -13.47
CA VAL A 83 24.90 -4.67 -14.54
C VAL A 83 23.57 -4.24 -13.95
N ILE A 84 22.94 -5.04 -13.10
CA ILE A 84 21.67 -4.68 -12.46
C ILE A 84 21.85 -3.42 -11.60
N ASP A 85 22.87 -3.36 -10.75
CA ASP A 85 23.17 -2.20 -9.89
C ASP A 85 23.40 -0.92 -10.73
N LYS A 86 24.16 -1.04 -11.82
CA LYS A 86 24.46 0.10 -12.70
C LYS A 86 23.21 0.69 -13.37
N TYR A 87 22.19 -0.14 -13.63
CA TYR A 87 20.98 0.28 -14.34
C TYR A 87 19.74 0.40 -13.44
N GLN A 88 19.80 -0.04 -12.17
CA GLN A 88 18.77 0.22 -11.17
C GLN A 88 18.62 1.73 -10.88
N ASP A 89 19.73 2.48 -10.84
CA ASP A 89 19.71 3.94 -10.64
C ASP A 89 19.10 4.72 -11.82
N VAL A 90 19.14 4.16 -13.04
CA VAL A 90 18.64 4.81 -14.26
C VAL A 90 17.11 4.74 -14.35
N ASN A 91 16.49 3.81 -13.64
CA ASN A 91 15.03 3.67 -13.55
C ASN A 91 14.39 4.57 -12.47
N ASN A 92 15.14 5.46 -11.82
CA ASN A 92 14.58 6.68 -11.24
C ASN A 92 14.08 7.61 -12.37
N LEU A 93 13.02 7.18 -13.05
CA LEU A 93 12.30 7.91 -14.09
C LEU A 93 11.73 9.25 -13.59
N ASP A 94 11.76 9.50 -12.28
CA ASP A 94 11.41 10.79 -11.67
C ASP A 94 12.45 11.91 -11.95
N LYS A 95 13.64 11.61 -12.49
CA LYS A 95 14.65 12.63 -12.84
C LYS A 95 14.64 13.08 -14.31
N ILE A 96 13.81 12.50 -15.17
CA ILE A 96 13.76 12.83 -16.61
C ILE A 96 12.50 13.67 -16.95
N LEU A 97 11.64 13.96 -15.98
CA LEU A 97 10.40 14.72 -16.15
C LEU A 97 10.30 16.00 -15.29
N GLU A 98 11.42 16.57 -14.86
CA GLU A 98 11.52 18.00 -14.45
C GLU A 98 12.05 18.85 -15.61
#